data_AF-A0A962YAF8-F1
#
_entry.id   AF-A0A962YAF8-F1
#
_cell.length_a   1.000
_cell.length_b   1.000
_cell.length_c   1.000
_cell.angle_alpha   90.00
_cell.angle_beta   90.00
_cell.angle_gamma   90.00
#
_symmetry.space_group_name_H-M   'P 1'
#
loop_
_entity.id
_entity.type
_entity.pdbx_description
1 polymer ?
#
loop_
_entity_poly.entity_id
_entity_poly.type
_entity_poly.pdbx_seq_one_letter_code
_entity_poly.pdbx_strand_id
1 'polypeptide(L)'
;ADNELKIDEDRVRERLENVAASYQDSSEVIRYYRQNPRLMQGIHDLVMEDQIVDWLLESAVFEEQTMSFEEVMNPKRPAASGTGNIEQDSGEDDTPNEQ
;
A
#
# COMPACT_ATOMS: atom_id res chain seq x y z
N ALA A 1 -15.16 3.99 -20.56
CA ALA A 1 -16.29 4.27 -19.66
C ALA A 1 -15.70 5.05 -18.52
N ASP A 2 -16.18 6.27 -18.28
CA ASP A 2 -15.85 6.96 -17.05
C ASP A 2 -16.54 6.16 -15.94
N ASN A 3 -15.75 5.38 -15.21
CA ASN A 3 -16.25 4.66 -14.05
C ASN A 3 -16.50 5.73 -12.98
N GLU A 4 -17.71 6.31 -12.99
CA GLU A 4 -18.16 7.25 -11.96
C GLU A 4 -18.25 6.49 -10.64
N LEU A 5 -17.12 6.42 -9.93
CA LEU A 5 -17.01 5.82 -8.63
C LEU A 5 -17.79 6.72 -7.66
N LYS A 6 -18.98 6.25 -7.27
CA LYS A 6 -19.87 6.96 -6.35
C LYS A 6 -19.52 6.55 -4.92
N ILE A 7 -19.45 7.54 -4.04
CA ILE A 7 -19.28 7.29 -2.61
C ILE A 7 -20.47 6.48 -2.10
N ASP A 8 -20.17 5.43 -1.36
CA ASP A 8 -21.12 4.61 -0.65
C ASP A 8 -21.47 5.27 0.70
N GLU A 9 -22.68 5.79 0.79
CA GLU A 9 -23.19 6.47 1.98
C GLU A 9 -23.33 5.54 3.21
N ASP A 10 -23.50 4.23 3.00
CA ASP A 10 -23.52 3.28 4.11
C ASP A 10 -22.11 3.10 4.69
N ARG A 11 -21.07 3.07 3.84
CA ARG A 11 -19.67 3.09 4.30
C ARG A 11 -19.31 4.39 5.00
N VAL A 12 -19.82 5.54 4.54
CA VAL A 12 -19.67 6.83 5.24
C VAL A 12 -20.28 6.77 6.63
N ARG A 13 -21.49 6.23 6.76
CA ARG A 13 -22.17 6.06 8.05
C ARG A 13 -21.39 5.13 8.97
N GLU A 14 -20.96 3.96 8.48
CA GLU A 14 -20.17 3.01 9.25
C GLU A 14 -18.84 3.61 9.70
N ARG A 15 -18.15 4.34 8.82
CA ARG A 15 -16.89 5.02 9.16
C ARG A 15 -17.10 6.06 10.25
N LEU A 16 -18.18 6.84 10.16
CA LEU A 16 -18.53 7.81 11.19
C LEU A 16 -18.85 7.14 12.54
N GLU A 17 -19.61 6.04 12.52
CA GLU A 17 -19.91 5.24 13.71
C GLU A 17 -18.62 4.69 14.34
N ASN A 18 -17.68 4.20 13.53
CA ASN A 18 -16.37 3.71 13.98
C ASN A 18 -15.52 4.80 14.62
N VAL A 19 -15.49 6.01 14.05
CA VAL A 19 -14.81 7.17 14.65
C VAL A 19 -15.43 7.49 16.01
N ALA A 20 -16.76 7.52 16.08
CA ALA A 20 -17.50 7.86 17.29
C ALA A 20 -17.46 6.76 18.38
N ALA A 21 -17.24 5.50 18.02
CA ALA A 21 -17.29 4.35 18.93
C ALA A 21 -16.26 4.41 20.07
N SER A 22 -15.16 5.13 19.87
CA SER A 22 -14.11 5.32 20.88
C SER A 22 -14.45 6.37 21.95
N TYR A 23 -15.54 7.12 21.77
CA TYR A 23 -15.95 8.20 22.66
C TYR A 23 -17.04 7.75 23.64
N GLN A 24 -17.08 8.37 24.81
CA GLN A 24 -18.04 8.06 25.86
C GLN A 24 -19.50 8.36 25.44
N ASP A 25 -19.71 9.42 24.65
CA ASP A 25 -21.00 9.75 24.05
C ASP A 25 -20.85 9.76 22.52
N SER A 26 -20.97 8.58 21.91
CA SER A 26 -20.87 8.42 20.46
C SER A 26 -21.98 9.16 19.72
N SER A 27 -23.16 9.32 20.33
CA SER A 27 -24.31 9.99 19.71
C SER A 27 -24.07 11.50 19.53
N GLU A 28 -23.42 12.13 20.52
CA GLU A 28 -23.00 13.52 20.44
C GLU A 28 -21.96 13.73 19.35
N VAL A 29 -20.97 12.83 19.26
CA VAL A 29 -19.90 12.90 18.26
C VAL A 29 -20.47 12.75 16.85
N ILE A 30 -21.35 11.77 16.61
CA ILE A 30 -22.02 11.60 15.31
C ILE A 30 -22.78 12.87 14.93
N ARG A 31 -23.51 13.46 15.89
CA ARG A 31 -24.28 14.69 15.65
C ARG A 31 -23.35 15.87 15.31
N TYR A 32 -22.26 16.02 16.05
CA TYR A 32 -21.26 17.07 15.84
C TYR A 32 -20.65 16.99 14.44
N TYR A 33 -20.26 15.79 13.99
CA TYR A 33 -19.76 15.57 12.63
C TYR A 33 -20.80 15.91 11.58
N ARG A 34 -22.03 15.39 11.70
CA ARG A 34 -23.12 15.66 10.74
C ARG A 34 -23.47 17.14 10.61
N GLN A 35 -23.28 17.93 11.67
CA GLN A 35 -23.49 19.38 11.64
C GLN A 35 -22.32 20.17 11.05
N ASN A 36 -21.17 19.53 10.83
CA ASN A 36 -19.96 20.16 10.32
C ASN A 36 -19.56 19.57 8.95
N PRO A 37 -19.91 20.24 7.84
CA PRO A 37 -19.60 19.76 6.49
C PRO A 37 -18.11 19.52 6.24
N ARG A 38 -17.21 20.28 6.88
CA ARG A 38 -15.77 20.07 6.72
C ARG A 38 -15.30 18.77 7.36
N LEU A 39 -15.88 18.40 8.49
CA LEU A 39 -15.56 17.13 9.15
C LEU A 39 -16.16 15.96 8.39
N MET A 40 -17.39 16.10 7.90
CA MET A 40 -17.99 15.10 7.00
C MET A 40 -17.14 14.92 5.75
N GLN A 41 -16.66 15.99 5.12
CA GLN A 41 -15.81 15.87 3.92
C GLN A 41 -14.61 14.94 4.17
N GLY A 42 -13.94 15.05 5.32
CA GLY A 42 -12.85 14.13 5.67
C GLY A 42 -13.29 12.66 5.81
N ILE A 43 -14.50 12.40 6.32
CA ILE A 43 -15.06 11.04 6.35
C ILE A 43 -15.34 10.54 4.92
N HIS A 44 -15.94 11.38 4.08
CA HIS A 44 -16.22 11.07 2.68
C HIS A 44 -14.93 10.77 1.91
N ASP A 45 -13.87 11.57 2.12
CA ASP A 45 -12.57 11.39 1.46
C ASP A 45 -11.93 10.04 1.83
N LEU A 46 -11.93 9.66 3.12
CA LEU A 46 -11.40 8.38 3.56
C LEU A 46 -12.16 7.19 2.94
N VAL A 47 -13.49 7.28 2.88
CA VAL A 47 -14.31 6.24 2.27
C VAL A 47 -14.07 6.16 0.76
N MET A 48 -13.89 7.31 0.11
CA MET A 48 -13.56 7.37 -1.30
C MET A 48 -12.19 6.73 -1.58
N GLU A 49 -11.18 7.00 -0.76
CA GLU A 49 -9.86 6.38 -0.86
C GLU A 49 -9.95 4.85 -0.77
N ASP A 50 -10.64 4.33 0.25
CA ASP A 50 -10.84 2.89 0.42
C ASP A 50 -11.56 2.28 -0.79
N GLN A 51 -12.63 2.91 -1.28
CA GLN A 51 -13.37 2.43 -2.44
C GLN A 51 -12.54 2.48 -3.74
N ILE A 52 -11.66 3.47 -3.91
CA ILE A 52 -10.76 3.53 -5.06
C ILE A 52 -9.78 2.34 -5.03
N VAL A 53 -9.26 1.98 -3.86
CA VAL A 53 -8.39 0.80 -3.71
C VAL A 53 -9.16 -0.47 -4.03
N ASP A 54 -10.36 -0.63 -3.48
CA ASP A 54 -11.21 -1.81 -3.77
C ASP A 54 -11.50 -1.92 -5.27
N TRP A 55 -11.90 -0.82 -5.91
CA TRP A 55 -12.14 -0.78 -7.35
C TRP A 55 -10.90 -1.10 -8.17
N LEU A 56 -9.73 -0.61 -7.76
CA LEU A 56 -8.46 -0.91 -8.42
C LEU A 56 -8.12 -2.39 -8.29
N LEU A 57 -8.32 -3.00 -7.12
CA LEU A 57 -8.10 -4.42 -6.89
C LEU A 57 -9.07 -5.27 -7.72
N GLU A 58 -10.34 -4.90 -7.80
CA GLU A 58 -11.33 -5.59 -8.64
C GLU A 58 -11.01 -5.49 -10.14
N SER A 59 -10.42 -4.38 -10.56
CA SER A 59 -10.04 -4.13 -11.95
C SER A 59 -8.65 -4.67 -12.31
N ALA A 60 -7.85 -5.07 -11.33
CA ALA A 60 -6.50 -5.53 -11.53
C ALA A 60 -6.47 -6.96 -12.07
N VAL A 61 -5.55 -7.20 -13.00
CA VAL A 61 -5.23 -8.55 -13.46
C VAL A 61 -4.18 -9.12 -12.52
N PHE A 62 -4.51 -10.20 -11.83
CA PHE A 62 -3.59 -10.90 -10.94
C PHE A 62 -2.96 -12.09 -11.65
N GLU A 63 -1.66 -12.28 -11.46
CA GLU A 63 -0.94 -13.50 -11.84
C GLU A 63 -0.46 -14.20 -10.57
N GLU A 64 -0.89 -15.44 -10.36
CA GLU A 64 -0.40 -16.26 -9.25
C GLU A 64 1.00 -16.77 -9.57
N GLN A 65 1.97 -16.49 -8.68
CA GLN A 65 3.33 -17.02 -8.77
C GLN A 65 3.60 -17.94 -7.59
N THR A 66 4.03 -19.17 -7.88
CA THR A 66 4.49 -20.11 -6.84
C THR A 66 5.89 -19.70 -6.41
N MET A 67 6.06 -19.38 -5.13
CA MET A 67 7.34 -19.02 -4.53
C MET A 67 7.57 -19.84 -3.27
N SER A 68 8.84 -20.16 -2.97
CA SER A 68 9.23 -20.80 -1.73
C SER A 68 9.22 -19.81 -0.56
N PHE A 69 9.15 -20.35 0.67
CA PHE A 69 9.19 -19.53 1.88
C PHE A 69 10.46 -18.66 1.96
N GLU A 70 11.61 -19.18 1.54
CA GLU A 70 12.88 -18.45 1.52
C GLU A 70 12.82 -17.23 0.58
N GLU A 71 12.20 -17.38 -0.58
CA GLU A 71 12.04 -16.29 -1.57
C GLU A 71 11.10 -15.19 -1.10
N VAL A 72 10.04 -15.54 -0.34
CA VAL A 72 9.12 -14.56 0.26
C VAL A 72 9.79 -13.79 1.41
N MET A 73 10.58 -14.49 2.24
CA MET A 73 11.24 -13.89 3.41
C MET A 73 12.49 -13.09 3.05
N ASN A 74 13.09 -13.35 1.89
CA ASN A 74 14.21 -12.60 1.37
C ASN A 74 13.89 -12.07 -0.03
N PRO A 75 13.00 -11.05 -0.14
CA PRO A 75 12.64 -10.48 -1.43
C PRO A 75 13.90 -9.88 -2.06
N LYS A 76 14.50 -10.61 -3.00
CA LYS A 76 15.59 -10.08 -3.80
C LYS A 76 15.02 -8.88 -4.55
N ARG A 77 15.52 -7.69 -4.21
CA ARG A 77 15.30 -6.47 -4.99
C ARG A 77 15.51 -6.85 -6.46
N PRO A 78 14.56 -6.56 -7.37
CA PRO A 78 14.65 -7.03 -8.75
C PRO A 78 16.00 -6.60 -9.30
N ALA A 79 16.85 -7.58 -9.60
CA ALA A 79 18.16 -7.34 -10.15
C ALA A 79 17.93 -6.64 -11.49
N ALA A 80 18.30 -5.36 -11.55
CA ALA A 80 18.53 -4.68 -12.82
C ALA A 80 19.50 -5.57 -13.61
N SER A 81 18.96 -6.31 -14.57
CA SER A 81 19.71 -7.20 -15.43
C SER A 81 20.45 -6.34 -16.44
N GLY A 82 21.64 -5.90 -16.04
CA GLY A 82 22.67 -5.32 -16.88
C GLY A 82 23.91 -6.19 -16.78
N THR A 83 24.11 -7.02 -17.79
CA THR A 83 25.19 -7.99 -17.96
C THR A 83 26.57 -7.36 -17.78
N GLY A 84 27.41 -7.99 -16.96
CA GLY A 84 28.84 -7.68 -16.85
C GLY A 84 29.51 -8.71 -15.96
N ASN A 85 29.98 -9.81 -16.54
CA ASN A 85 30.86 -10.76 -15.87
C ASN A 85 32.06 -10.00 -15.31
N ILE A 86 32.22 -9.95 -13.99
CA ILE A 86 33.51 -9.64 -13.38
C ILE A 86 34.09 -11.00 -13.05
N GLU A 87 34.92 -11.49 -13.97
CA GLU A 87 35.85 -12.58 -13.72
C GLU A 87 36.62 -12.26 -12.43
N GLN A 88 36.57 -13.19 -11.47
CA GLN A 88 37.46 -13.22 -10.32
C GLN A 88 38.87 -13.43 -10.85
N ASP A 89 39.58 -12.34 -11.10
CA ASP A 89 41.03 -12.36 -11.26
C ASP A 89 41.64 -12.50 -9.86
N SER A 90 41.95 -13.75 -9.52
CA SER A 90 42.82 -14.11 -8.41
C SER A 90 44.23 -13.59 -8.70
N GLY A 91 44.48 -12.32 -8.36
CA GLY A 91 45.82 -11.76 -8.32
C GLY A 91 46.61 -12.39 -7.18
N GLU A 92 47.35 -13.46 -7.51
CA GLU A 92 48.47 -13.98 -6.72
C GLU A 92 49.45 -12.83 -6.39
N ASP A 93 49.62 -12.61 -5.09
CA ASP A 93 50.67 -11.77 -4.50
C ASP A 93 52.01 -12.49 -4.69
N ASP A 94 52.68 -12.21 -5.80
CA ASP A 94 54.07 -12.61 -6.03
C ASP A 94 54.90 -11.35 -6.25
N THR A 95 55.34 -10.76 -5.14
CA THR A 95 56.33 -9.67 -5.13
C THR A 95 57.62 -10.10 -5.83
N PRO A 96 58.10 -9.39 -6.87
CA PRO A 96 59.44 -9.62 -7.40
C PRO A 96 60.47 -8.89 -6.55
N ASN A 97 61.40 -9.66 -6.00
CA ASN A 97 62.59 -9.22 -5.30
C ASN A 97 63.62 -8.54 -6.25
N GLU A 98 64.33 -7.56 -5.68
CA GLU A 98 65.65 -6.99 -6.02
C GLU A 98 65.88 -6.16 -7.30
N GLN A 99 66.17 -4.86 -7.09
CA GLN A 99 67.52 -4.31 -7.15
C GLN A 99 67.79 -3.42 -5.93
#